data_AF-A0A0F9BM90-F1
#
_entry.id   AF-A0A0F9BM90-F1
#
_cell.length_a   1.000
_cell.length_b   1.000
_cell.length_c   1.000
_cell.angle_alpha   90.00
_cell.angle_beta   90.00
_cell.angle_gamma   90.00
#
_symmetry.space_group_name_H-M   'P 1'
#
loop_
_entity.id
_entity.type
_entity.pdbx_description
1 polymer ?
#
loop_
_entity_poly.entity_id
_entity_poly.type
_entity_poly.pdbx_seq_one_letter_code
_entity_poly.pdbx_strand_id
1 'polypeptide(L)'
;SPTGRVMNEVDMVLRNEFYRKLDYDKINIRYNKKCIEMNLFLSFLTIDVDRRQDHLGYSTGWTKLTNEKQELIIKGGILSGGVEYLDSIQYKKDLHNPYNNQVSPFNIFDILTNKGKEFFFEYYKDDIEKIRNNIDEKINNLHKQLKKAKELKQEIHNEILKLRVQDLQSNKRDWE
;
A
#
# COMPACT_ATOMS: atom_id res chain seq x y z
N SER A 1 -9.23 -24.77 8.71
CA SER A 1 -9.82 -25.20 7.43
C SER A 1 -8.99 -24.62 6.28
N PRO A 2 -9.02 -25.22 5.08
CA PRO A 2 -8.40 -24.65 3.88
C PRO A 2 -8.85 -23.20 3.62
N THR A 3 -10.12 -22.91 3.90
CA THR A 3 -10.74 -21.59 3.82
C THR A 3 -10.12 -20.54 4.74
N GLY A 4 -9.76 -20.91 5.98
CA GLY A 4 -9.12 -19.98 6.92
C GLY A 4 -7.67 -19.62 6.54
N ARG A 5 -6.96 -20.51 5.85
CA ARG A 5 -5.59 -20.25 5.38
C ARG A 5 -5.59 -19.30 4.17
N VAL A 6 -6.52 -19.51 3.24
CA VAL A 6 -6.70 -18.66 2.05
C VAL A 6 -7.13 -17.24 2.43
N MET A 7 -8.03 -17.07 3.42
CA MET A 7 -8.43 -15.73 3.89
C MET A 7 -7.23 -14.94 4.44
N ASN A 8 -6.37 -15.56 5.25
CA ASN A 8 -5.21 -14.89 5.82
C ASN A 8 -4.18 -14.46 4.76
N GLU A 9 -3.98 -15.27 3.71
CA GLU A 9 -3.09 -14.92 2.60
C GLU A 9 -3.63 -13.76 1.78
N VAL A 10 -4.94 -13.76 1.49
CA VAL A 10 -5.60 -12.67 0.77
C VAL A 10 -5.54 -11.36 1.55
N ASP A 11 -5.83 -11.40 2.87
CA ASP A 11 -5.78 -10.21 3.73
C ASP A 11 -4.37 -9.62 3.80
N MET A 12 -3.34 -10.47 3.88
CA MET A 12 -1.94 -10.02 3.89
C MET A 12 -1.56 -9.36 2.56
N VAL A 13 -1.93 -9.95 1.43
CA VAL A 13 -1.65 -9.40 0.10
C VAL A 13 -2.38 -8.06 -0.11
N LEU A 14 -3.65 -7.97 0.27
CA LEU A 14 -4.44 -6.74 0.14
C LEU A 14 -3.87 -5.62 1.02
N ARG A 15 -3.49 -5.95 2.26
CA ARG A 15 -2.87 -4.99 3.18
C ARG A 15 -1.54 -4.45 2.62
N ASN A 16 -0.70 -5.33 2.09
CA ASN A 16 0.58 -4.93 1.49
C ASN A 16 0.39 -4.09 0.22
N GLU A 17 -0.53 -4.48 -0.66
CA GLU A 17 -0.88 -3.70 -1.85
C GLU A 17 -1.46 -2.33 -1.51
N PHE A 18 -2.27 -2.25 -0.45
CA PHE A 18 -2.85 -1.00 0.03
C PHE A 18 -1.76 -0.05 0.53
N TYR A 19 -0.91 -0.49 1.46
CA TYR A 19 0.14 0.36 2.02
C TYR A 19 1.22 0.74 0.99
N ARG A 20 1.54 -0.14 0.04
CA ARG A 20 2.49 0.19 -1.05
C ARG A 20 1.97 1.29 -1.99
N LYS A 21 0.65 1.46 -2.09
CA LYS A 21 0.04 2.49 -2.95
C LYS A 21 -0.16 3.83 -2.25
N LEU A 22 0.04 3.89 -0.94
CA LEU A 22 0.02 5.15 -0.23
C LEU A 22 1.27 5.93 -0.59
N ASP A 23 1.05 7.16 -1.04
CA ASP A 23 2.12 8.04 -1.48
C ASP A 23 2.96 8.49 -0.28
N TYR A 24 4.20 8.00 -0.18
CA TYR A 24 5.13 8.44 0.86
C TYR A 24 5.64 9.87 0.61
N ASP A 25 5.57 10.38 -0.64
CA ASP A 25 5.96 11.75 -0.98
C ASP A 25 4.90 12.77 -0.53
N LYS A 26 3.70 12.33 -0.12
CA LYS A 26 2.66 13.23 0.41
C LYS A 26 3.10 13.99 1.67
N ILE A 27 4.07 13.48 2.42
CA ILE A 27 4.67 14.20 3.54
C ILE A 27 5.93 14.98 3.18
N ASN A 28 6.46 14.83 1.96
CA ASN A 28 7.66 15.51 1.52
C ASN A 28 7.42 17.01 1.38
N ILE A 29 8.29 17.83 1.99
CA ILE A 29 8.10 19.29 2.05
C ILE A 29 8.12 19.92 0.65
N ARG A 30 8.86 19.35 -0.31
CA ARG A 30 8.98 19.92 -1.67
C ARG A 30 7.73 19.71 -2.52
N TYR A 31 7.03 18.60 -2.29
CA TYR A 31 5.91 18.18 -3.14
C TYR A 31 4.54 18.45 -2.50
N ASN A 32 4.54 18.79 -1.21
CA ASN A 32 3.32 18.91 -0.42
C ASN A 32 2.83 20.36 -0.29
N LYS A 33 1.54 20.59 -0.57
CA LYS A 33 0.85 21.88 -0.35
C LYS A 33 0.30 22.03 1.09
N LYS A 34 0.30 20.97 1.90
CA LYS A 34 -0.22 20.91 3.28
C LYS A 34 0.82 20.27 4.20
N CYS A 35 1.95 20.93 4.39
CA CYS A 35 3.05 20.42 5.21
C CYS A 35 2.60 20.13 6.65
N ILE A 36 3.11 19.06 7.25
CA ILE A 36 2.84 18.69 8.64
C ILE A 36 3.94 19.33 9.49
N GLU A 37 3.57 20.18 10.45
CA GLU A 37 4.54 20.76 11.39
C GLU A 37 5.25 19.66 12.18
N MET A 38 6.57 19.78 12.35
CA MET A 38 7.37 18.78 13.04
C MET A 38 6.90 18.59 14.48
N ASN A 39 6.60 19.68 15.19
CA ASN A 39 6.12 19.61 16.58
C ASN A 39 4.79 18.85 16.69
N LEU A 40 3.87 19.07 15.75
CA LEU A 40 2.62 18.33 15.69
C LEU A 40 2.90 16.84 15.45
N PHE A 41 3.75 16.51 14.48
CA PHE A 41 4.12 15.13 14.19
C PHE A 41 4.75 14.44 15.41
N LEU A 42 5.70 15.09 16.09
CA LEU A 42 6.36 14.56 17.28
C LEU A 42 5.38 14.30 18.42
N SER A 43 4.34 15.14 18.57
CA SER A 43 3.27 14.92 19.56
C SER A 43 2.47 13.63 19.34
N PHE A 44 2.56 13.04 18.15
CA PHE A 44 1.90 11.79 17.83
C PHE A 44 2.71 10.55 18.18
N LEU A 45 4.01 10.67 18.47
CA LEU A 45 4.86 9.53 18.80
C LEU A 45 4.63 9.08 20.25
N THR A 46 4.71 7.76 20.47
CA THR A 46 4.69 7.14 21.81
C THR A 46 6.09 6.88 22.36
N ILE A 47 7.11 7.26 21.59
CA ILE A 47 8.52 7.05 21.88
C ILE A 47 9.27 8.38 21.78
N ASP A 48 10.37 8.48 22.51
CA ASP A 48 11.26 9.62 22.42
C ASP A 48 12.17 9.52 21.19
N VAL A 49 12.59 10.67 20.67
CA VAL A 49 13.53 10.78 19.56
C VAL A 49 14.58 11.84 19.88
N ASP A 50 15.83 11.56 19.51
CA ASP A 50 16.95 12.45 19.77
C ASP A 50 17.32 13.24 18.51
N ARG A 51 17.52 14.55 18.67
CA ARG A 51 18.00 15.40 17.58
C ARG A 51 19.49 15.14 17.33
N ARG A 52 19.82 14.92 16.06
CA ARG A 52 21.18 14.69 15.57
C ARG A 52 21.68 15.93 14.83
N GLN A 53 22.95 16.29 15.04
CA GLN A 53 23.60 17.42 14.37
C GLN A 53 24.62 16.96 13.30
N ASP A 54 24.95 15.67 13.30
CA ASP A 54 25.90 15.00 12.41
C ASP A 54 25.26 14.61 11.07
N HIS A 55 24.69 15.59 10.37
CA HIS A 55 24.10 15.34 9.06
C HIS A 55 24.25 16.53 8.11
N LEU A 56 24.25 16.21 6.82
CA LEU A 56 24.18 17.22 5.77
C LEU A 56 22.91 18.04 5.92
N GLY A 57 23.04 19.36 5.86
CA GLY A 57 21.93 20.32 5.95
C GLY A 57 21.61 20.84 7.35
N TYR A 58 22.29 20.39 8.41
CA TYR A 58 22.07 20.91 9.77
C TYR A 58 22.23 22.43 9.85
N SER A 59 23.28 22.98 9.23
CA SER A 59 23.54 24.42 9.16
C SER A 59 22.60 25.18 8.22
N THR A 60 21.78 24.49 7.43
CA THR A 60 20.86 25.08 6.45
C THR A 60 19.39 24.84 6.79
N GLY A 61 19.10 24.52 8.06
CA GLY A 61 17.73 24.39 8.57
C GLY A 61 17.09 23.02 8.34
N TRP A 62 17.86 22.00 7.95
CA TRP A 62 17.39 20.62 7.96
C TRP A 62 17.55 20.01 9.35
N THR A 63 16.64 19.11 9.69
CA THR A 63 16.66 18.35 10.93
C THR A 63 16.77 16.87 10.65
N LYS A 64 17.49 16.16 11.52
CA LYS A 64 17.44 14.71 11.66
C LYS A 64 17.15 14.35 13.12
N LEU A 65 16.07 13.61 13.36
CA LEU A 65 15.78 12.98 14.65
C LEU A 65 15.91 11.47 14.51
N THR A 66 16.41 10.81 15.56
CA THR A 66 16.64 9.36 15.54
C THR A 66 16.17 8.69 16.81
N ASN A 67 15.66 7.47 16.69
CA ASN A 67 15.57 6.51 17.79
C ASN A 67 16.23 5.21 17.35
N GLU A 68 17.41 4.92 17.89
CA GLU A 68 18.21 3.77 17.47
C GLU A 68 17.58 2.43 17.88
N LYS A 69 16.90 2.39 19.03
CA LYS A 69 16.23 1.18 19.53
C LYS A 69 15.10 0.74 18.60
N GLN A 70 14.40 1.70 18.01
CA GLN A 70 13.27 1.48 17.10
C GLN A 70 13.70 1.53 15.62
N GLU A 71 15.00 1.74 15.34
CA GLU A 71 15.52 1.96 14.00
C GLU A 71 14.72 3.02 13.22
N LEU A 72 14.42 4.14 13.88
CA LEU A 72 13.63 5.24 13.34
C LEU A 72 14.53 6.43 12.99
N ILE A 73 14.34 7.00 11.80
CA ILE A 73 14.91 8.27 11.38
C ILE A 73 13.79 9.16 10.87
N ILE A 74 13.68 10.36 11.42
CA ILE A 74 12.74 11.39 10.99
C ILE A 74 13.55 12.57 10.47
N LYS A 75 13.22 13.06 9.29
CA LYS A 75 13.82 14.25 8.72
C LYS A 75 12.79 15.34 8.56
N GLY A 76 13.26 16.58 8.73
CA GLY A 76 12.46 17.77 8.55
C GLY A 76 13.27 18.91 7.97
N GLY A 77 12.58 19.99 7.62
CA GLY A 77 13.19 21.19 7.07
C GLY A 77 12.43 22.44 7.51
N ILE A 78 13.18 23.49 7.80
CA ILE A 78 12.64 24.82 8.09
C ILE A 78 12.38 25.54 6.76
N LEU A 79 11.14 25.96 6.54
CA LEU A 79 10.75 26.78 5.40
C LEU A 79 10.74 28.27 5.73
N SER A 80 10.61 29.11 4.70
CA SER A 80 10.41 30.56 4.83
C SER A 80 9.23 30.86 5.77
N GLY A 81 9.53 31.36 6.96
CA GLY A 81 8.56 31.52 8.05
C GLY A 81 9.03 30.93 9.39
N GLY A 82 10.15 30.19 9.40
CA GLY A 82 10.77 29.69 10.63
C GLY A 82 10.11 28.46 11.23
N VAL A 83 9.06 27.94 10.57
CA VAL A 83 8.36 26.71 10.99
C VAL A 83 9.10 25.50 10.42
N GLU A 84 9.35 24.52 11.29
CA GLU A 84 9.92 23.23 10.92
C GLU A 84 8.82 22.26 10.50
N TYR A 85 8.97 21.65 9.32
CA TYR A 85 8.02 20.69 8.80
C TYR A 85 8.64 19.29 8.69
N LEU A 86 7.79 18.28 8.79
CA LEU A 86 8.12 16.89 8.47
C LEU A 86 8.42 16.77 6.97
N ASP A 87 9.50 16.07 6.62
CA ASP A 87 9.89 15.77 5.24
C ASP A 87 9.83 14.28 4.94
N SER A 88 10.43 13.46 5.81
CA SER A 88 10.51 12.03 5.55
C SER A 88 10.70 11.21 6.81
N ILE A 89 10.26 9.95 6.74
CA ILE A 89 10.34 8.97 7.81
C ILE A 89 11.03 7.73 7.25
N GLN A 90 11.94 7.14 8.02
CA GLN A 90 12.51 5.82 7.78
C GLN A 90 12.31 4.99 9.04
N TYR A 91 11.82 3.76 8.91
CA TYR A 91 11.46 2.95 10.07
C TYR A 91 11.68 1.46 9.83
N LYS A 92 12.50 0.83 10.70
CA LYS A 92 12.96 -0.56 10.62
C LYS A 92 13.75 -0.86 9.33
N LYS A 93 14.86 -1.58 9.46
CA LYS A 93 15.68 -1.99 8.31
C LYS A 93 15.00 -3.16 7.57
N ASP A 94 14.31 -2.87 6.46
CA ASP A 94 14.15 -3.72 5.26
C ASP A 94 12.90 -3.34 4.47
N LEU A 95 12.94 -2.20 3.80
CA LEU A 95 11.83 -1.67 3.00
C LEU A 95 12.21 -1.64 1.52
N HIS A 96 12.31 -2.82 0.91
CA HIS A 96 12.31 -3.09 -0.54
C HIS A 96 13.32 -2.35 -1.46
N ASN A 97 14.07 -1.34 -1.01
CA ASN A 97 14.95 -0.53 -1.84
C ASN A 97 16.20 -0.05 -1.06
N PRO A 98 17.42 -0.47 -1.45
CA PRO A 98 18.66 -0.08 -0.76
C PRO A 98 19.03 1.41 -0.92
N TYR A 99 18.38 2.14 -1.83
CA TYR A 99 18.67 3.56 -2.13
C TYR A 99 17.65 4.53 -1.51
N ASN A 100 16.48 4.06 -1.09
CA ASN A 100 15.47 4.87 -0.41
C ASN A 100 14.65 4.03 0.58
N ASN A 101 14.89 4.22 1.88
CA ASN A 101 14.16 3.55 2.97
C ASN A 101 13.03 4.41 3.54
N GLN A 102 12.52 5.37 2.76
CA GLN A 102 11.40 6.19 3.19
C GLN A 102 10.11 5.39 3.25
N VAL A 103 9.28 5.69 4.24
CA VAL A 103 7.99 5.04 4.44
C VAL A 103 6.86 6.04 4.55
N SER A 104 5.67 5.54 4.23
CA SER A 104 4.43 6.19 4.61
C SER A 104 4.29 6.22 6.15
N PRO A 105 3.63 7.23 6.73
CA PRO A 105 3.30 7.26 8.15
C PRO A 105 2.51 6.04 8.65
N PHE A 106 1.85 5.30 7.76
CA PHE A 106 1.14 4.06 8.13
C PHE A 106 2.09 2.94 8.57
N ASN A 107 3.34 2.96 8.13
CA ASN A 107 4.34 1.96 8.54
C ASN A 107 4.81 2.13 9.98
N ILE A 108 4.60 3.30 10.60
CA ILE A 108 4.98 3.58 12.00
C ILE A 108 3.78 3.53 12.97
N PHE A 109 2.63 2.99 12.56
CA PHE A 109 1.41 2.99 13.38
C PHE A 109 1.57 2.29 14.73
N ASP A 110 2.48 1.33 14.86
CA ASP A 110 2.79 0.65 16.12
C ASP A 110 3.40 1.59 17.17
N ILE A 111 4.04 2.68 16.74
CA ILE A 111 4.64 3.69 17.62
C ILE A 111 3.88 5.03 17.63
N LEU A 112 2.72 5.11 16.97
CA LEU A 112 1.83 6.27 17.03
C LEU A 112 0.77 6.16 18.13
N THR A 113 0.46 7.30 18.74
CA THR A 113 -0.73 7.49 19.57
C THR A 113 -2.01 7.33 18.73
N ASN A 114 -3.16 7.10 19.39
CA ASN A 114 -4.44 7.02 18.69
C ASN A 114 -4.78 8.31 17.94
N LYS A 115 -4.51 9.47 18.54
CA LYS A 115 -4.67 10.78 17.87
C LYS A 115 -3.83 10.89 16.61
N GLY A 116 -2.59 10.41 16.65
CA GLY A 116 -1.72 10.35 15.47
C GLY A 116 -2.28 9.48 14.36
N LYS A 117 -2.81 8.30 14.71
CA LYS A 117 -3.45 7.39 13.74
C LYS A 117 -4.66 8.05 13.08
N GLU A 118 -5.55 8.65 13.89
CA GLU A 118 -6.73 9.39 13.40
C GLU A 118 -6.33 10.54 12.47
N PHE A 119 -5.32 11.32 12.85
CA PHE A 119 -4.79 12.40 12.01
C PHE A 119 -4.35 11.88 10.64
N PHE A 120 -3.57 10.80 10.58
CA PHE A 120 -3.10 10.26 9.31
C PHE A 120 -4.19 9.61 8.47
N PHE A 121 -5.22 9.02 9.09
CA PHE A 121 -6.40 8.57 8.36
C PHE A 121 -7.10 9.73 7.64
N GLU A 122 -7.34 10.85 8.34
CA GLU A 122 -7.97 12.02 7.73
C GLU A 122 -7.06 12.68 6.69
N TYR A 123 -5.77 12.81 7.00
CA TYR A 123 -4.79 13.42 6.10
C TYR A 123 -4.65 12.68 4.76
N TYR A 124 -4.78 11.35 4.77
CA TYR A 124 -4.73 10.49 3.57
C TYR A 124 -6.11 10.09 3.02
N LYS A 125 -7.21 10.66 3.54
CA LYS A 125 -8.57 10.23 3.20
C LYS A 125 -8.82 10.14 1.69
N ASP A 126 -8.47 11.18 0.94
CA ASP A 126 -8.67 11.21 -0.51
C ASP A 126 -7.85 10.14 -1.25
N ASP A 127 -6.61 9.88 -0.80
CA ASP A 127 -5.77 8.84 -1.40
C ASP A 127 -6.32 7.45 -1.09
N ILE A 128 -6.79 7.25 0.13
CA ILE A 128 -7.42 6.00 0.57
C ILE A 128 -8.67 5.74 -0.27
N GLU A 129 -9.52 6.75 -0.45
CA GLU A 129 -10.72 6.65 -1.30
C GLU A 129 -10.36 6.35 -2.76
N LYS A 130 -9.34 7.02 -3.30
CA LYS A 130 -8.85 6.77 -4.65
C LYS A 130 -8.31 5.35 -4.82
N ILE A 131 -7.53 4.86 -3.86
CA ILE A 131 -7.01 3.48 -3.86
C ILE A 131 -8.17 2.48 -3.80
N ARG A 132 -9.16 2.73 -2.93
CA ARG A 132 -10.35 1.88 -2.81
C ARG A 132 -11.09 1.78 -4.14
N ASN A 133 -11.42 2.92 -4.74
CA ASN A 133 -12.15 2.95 -6.02
C ASN A 133 -11.39 2.22 -7.13
N ASN A 134 -10.06 2.40 -7.22
CA ASN A 134 -9.22 1.69 -8.17
C ASN A 134 -9.21 0.16 -7.94
N ILE A 135 -9.27 -0.29 -6.68
CA ILE A 135 -9.37 -1.71 -6.34
C ILE A 135 -10.75 -2.26 -6.73
N ASP A 136 -11.82 -1.52 -6.43
CA ASP A 136 -13.20 -1.89 -6.77
C ASP A 136 -13.37 -2.04 -8.29
N GLU A 137 -12.82 -1.13 -9.08
CA GLU A 137 -12.80 -1.23 -10.54
C GLU A 137 -12.06 -2.48 -11.04
N LYS A 138 -10.91 -2.80 -10.44
CA LYS A 138 -10.14 -4.01 -10.78
C LYS A 138 -10.92 -5.27 -10.45
N ILE A 139 -11.56 -5.34 -9.28
CA ILE A 139 -12.39 -6.48 -8.87
C ILE A 139 -13.55 -6.66 -9.85
N ASN A 140 -14.24 -5.57 -10.22
CA ASN A 140 -15.33 -5.60 -11.18
C ASN A 140 -14.87 -6.09 -12.56
N ASN A 141 -13.69 -5.68 -13.03
CA ASN A 141 -13.13 -6.17 -14.28
C ASN A 141 -12.77 -7.67 -14.20
N LEU A 142 -12.16 -8.12 -13.10
CA LEU A 142 -11.85 -9.53 -12.89
C LEU A 142 -13.12 -10.40 -12.85
N HIS A 143 -14.20 -9.94 -12.23
CA HIS A 143 -15.49 -10.63 -12.26
C HIS A 143 -16.05 -10.76 -13.68
N LYS A 144 -15.95 -9.70 -14.50
CA LYS A 144 -16.36 -9.77 -15.92
C LYS A 144 -15.53 -10.77 -16.71
N GLN A 145 -14.21 -10.81 -16.50
CA GLN A 145 -13.32 -11.78 -17.16
C GLN A 145 -13.62 -13.21 -16.72
N LEU A 146 -13.85 -13.44 -15.43
CA LEU A 146 -14.22 -14.75 -14.90
C LEU A 146 -15.55 -15.24 -15.46
N LYS A 147 -16.53 -14.35 -15.62
CA LYS A 147 -17.81 -14.67 -16.26
C LYS A 147 -17.61 -15.14 -17.71
N LYS A 148 -16.85 -14.38 -18.52
CA LYS A 148 -16.52 -14.76 -19.90
C LYS A 148 -15.79 -16.10 -19.98
N ALA A 149 -14.83 -16.35 -19.09
CA ALA A 149 -14.11 -17.62 -19.04
C ALA A 149 -15.02 -18.81 -18.72
N LYS A 150 -16.02 -18.62 -17.85
CA LYS A 150 -17.03 -19.65 -17.55
C LYS A 150 -17.95 -19.92 -18.74
N GLU A 151 -18.37 -18.87 -19.44
CA GLU A 151 -19.19 -18.99 -20.65
C GLU A 151 -18.44 -19.76 -21.75
N LEU A 152 -17.19 -19.38 -22.04
CA LEU A 152 -16.35 -20.07 -23.01
C LEU A 152 -16.10 -21.54 -22.64
N LYS A 153 -15.86 -21.83 -21.36
CA LYS A 153 -15.71 -23.22 -20.88
C LYS A 153 -16.98 -24.03 -21.16
N GLN A 154 -18.16 -23.44 -20.98
CA GLN A 154 -19.44 -24.11 -21.24
C GLN A 154 -19.65 -24.32 -22.74
N GLU A 155 -19.29 -23.36 -23.58
CA GLU A 155 -19.34 -23.49 -25.04
C GLU A 155 -18.47 -24.65 -25.53
N ILE A 156 -17.20 -24.69 -25.11
CA ILE A 156 -16.26 -25.79 -25.43
C ILE A 156 -16.83 -27.14 -24.96
N HIS A 157 -17.40 -27.20 -23.75
CA HIS A 157 -18.01 -28.42 -23.24
C HIS A 157 -19.18 -28.90 -24.13
N ASN A 158 -20.04 -27.98 -24.56
CA ASN A 158 -21.16 -28.29 -25.44
C ASN A 158 -20.71 -28.74 -26.83
N GLU A 159 -19.65 -28.15 -27.38
CA GLU A 159 -19.05 -28.58 -28.66
C GLU A 159 -18.46 -29.99 -28.58
N ILE A 160 -17.72 -30.29 -27.52
CA ILE A 160 -17.18 -31.64 -27.28
C ILE A 160 -18.31 -32.68 -27.23
N LEU A 161 -19.43 -32.37 -26.57
CA LEU A 161 -20.59 -33.26 -26.52
C LEU A 161 -21.21 -33.47 -27.90
N LYS A 162 -21.36 -32.41 -28.72
CA LYS A 162 -21.90 -32.51 -30.08
C LYS A 162 -21.02 -33.39 -30.98
N LEU A 163 -19.71 -33.16 -30.98
CA LEU A 163 -18.76 -33.97 -31.75
C LEU A 163 -18.83 -35.45 -31.35
N ARG A 164 -18.93 -35.73 -30.05
CA ARG A 164 -19.03 -37.11 -29.55
C ARG A 164 -20.32 -37.82 -29.98
N VAL A 165 -21.44 -37.09 -30.06
CA VAL A 165 -22.70 -37.64 -30.60
C VAL A 165 -22.56 -37.94 -32.11
N GLN A 166 -21.94 -37.05 -32.88
CA GLN A 166 -21.72 -37.25 -34.32
C GLN A 166 -20.83 -38.47 -34.60
N ASP A 167 -19.75 -38.66 -33.85
CA ASP A 167 -18.88 -39.84 -33.97
C ASP A 167 -19.64 -41.14 -33.69
N LEU A 168 -20.47 -41.16 -32.65
CA LEU A 168 -21.29 -42.34 -32.31
C LEU A 168 -22.32 -42.68 -33.40
N GLN A 169 -22.93 -41.66 -34.02
CA GLN A 169 -23.90 -41.86 -35.11
C GLN A 169 -23.24 -42.26 -36.44
N SER A 170 -22.03 -41.80 -36.69
CA SER A 170 -21.24 -42.18 -37.88
C SER A 170 -20.81 -43.64 -37.76
N ASN A 171 -20.23 -44.03 -36.62
CA ASN A 171 -19.85 -45.41 -36.36
C ASN A 171 -21.03 -46.37 -36.40
N LYS A 172 -22.26 -45.96 -36.06
CA LYS A 172 -23.43 -46.85 -36.11
C LYS A 172 -23.88 -47.20 -37.54
N ARG A 173 -23.62 -46.31 -38.51
CA ARG A 173 -23.97 -46.51 -39.93
C ARG A 173 -23.02 -47.44 -40.69
N ASP A 174 -21.82 -47.68 -40.16
CA ASP A 174 -20.83 -48.55 -40.81
C ASP A 174 -21.04 -50.05 -40.49
N TRP A 175 -21.98 -50.40 -39.60
CA TRP A 175 -22.29 -51.79 -39.22
C TRP A 175 -23.71 -52.26 -39.63
N GLU A 176 -24.51 -51.38 -40.26
CA GLU A 176 -25.83 -51.70 -40.83
C GLU A 176 -25.71 -51.88 -42.36
#